data_AF-A0A7S3AUZ8-F1
#
_entry.id   AF-A0A7S3AUZ8-F1
#
_cell.length_a   1.000
_cell.length_b   1.000
_cell.length_c   1.000
_cell.angle_alpha   90.00
_cell.angle_beta   90.00
_cell.angle_gamma   90.00
#
_symmetry.space_group_name_H-M   'P 1'
#
loop_
_entity.id
_entity.type
_entity.pdbx_description
1 polymer ?
#
loop_
_entity_poly.entity_id
_entity_poly.type
_entity_poly.pdbx_seq_one_letter_code
_entity_poly.pdbx_strand_id
1 'polypeptide(L)'
;HDGEKTGRLPRDASQDVLLVVGEACSDPIAPKTLAYLANTSRQILTVLRPKLNELRDFRAELRALCNKEFYRTHASSLAEVEMLAWDGRFLALTEVTVLGRLLGSVALPRLCSLGLASTQLSGEGCVALVQGLGKGSLATLKGLNLGDNQIGDEGMKAFSGALSS
;
A
#
# COMPACT_ATOMS: atom_id res chain seq x y z
N HIS A 1 14.24 43.18 -18.73
CA HIS A 1 13.89 43.25 -17.30
C HIS A 1 12.81 42.20 -17.10
N ASP A 2 13.26 40.95 -16.99
CA ASP A 2 12.41 39.77 -16.92
C ASP A 2 11.95 39.57 -15.48
N GLY A 3 10.67 39.84 -15.24
CA GLY A 3 10.03 39.58 -13.96
C GLY A 3 9.62 38.12 -13.86
N GLU A 4 10.51 37.28 -13.32
CA GLU A 4 10.14 35.97 -12.76
C GLU A 4 9.11 36.18 -11.66
N LYS A 5 7.83 35.97 -12.00
CA LYS A 5 6.76 35.80 -11.01
C LYS A 5 6.99 34.48 -10.30
N THR A 6 7.72 34.53 -9.20
CA THR A 6 7.77 33.49 -8.19
C THR A 6 6.34 33.26 -7.68
N GLY A 7 5.71 32.20 -8.20
CA GLY A 7 4.39 31.74 -7.76
C GLY A 7 4.47 31.25 -6.32
N ARG A 8 4.30 32.17 -5.37
CA ARG A 8 4.07 31.84 -3.96
C ARG A 8 2.84 30.94 -3.88
N LEU A 9 3.02 29.79 -3.22
CA LEU A 9 1.97 28.86 -2.83
C LEU A 9 0.76 29.61 -2.22
N PRO A 10 -0.49 29.15 -2.44
CA PRO A 10 -1.61 29.60 -1.63
C PRO A 10 -1.26 29.32 -0.16
N ARG A 11 -1.49 30.31 0.71
CA ARG A 11 -0.97 30.33 2.10
C ARG A 11 -1.41 29.17 3.01
N ASP A 12 -2.26 28.25 2.56
CA ASP A 12 -3.02 27.41 3.50
C ASP A 12 -2.80 25.90 3.39
N ALA A 13 -1.90 25.40 2.53
CA ALA A 13 -1.43 24.02 2.62
C ALA A 13 0.03 23.89 2.17
N SER A 14 0.91 23.48 3.09
CA SER A 14 2.29 23.15 2.73
C SER A 14 2.32 21.96 1.78
N GLN A 15 3.42 21.82 1.02
CA GLN A 15 3.65 20.64 0.16
C GLN A 15 3.45 19.32 0.93
N ASP A 16 3.87 19.30 2.19
CA ASP A 16 3.72 18.16 3.10
C ASP A 16 2.26 17.84 3.39
N VAL A 17 1.41 18.86 3.60
CA VAL A 17 -0.03 18.67 3.82
C VAL A 17 -0.71 18.08 2.58
N LEU A 18 -0.33 18.51 1.38
CA LEU A 18 -0.87 17.96 0.15
C LEU A 18 -0.42 16.52 -0.11
N LEU A 19 0.81 16.16 0.27
CA LEU A 19 1.30 14.79 0.22
C LEU A 19 0.55 13.89 1.21
N VAL A 20 0.38 14.34 2.46
CA VAL A 20 -0.35 13.61 3.50
C VAL A 20 -1.82 13.42 3.13
N VAL A 21 -2.49 14.45 2.60
CA VAL A 21 -3.87 14.34 2.10
C VAL A 21 -3.96 13.40 0.90
N GLY A 22 -2.96 13.42 0.00
CA GLY A 22 -2.87 12.46 -1.09
C GLY A 22 -2.76 11.01 -0.59
N GLU A 23 -1.90 10.75 0.38
CA GLU A 23 -1.75 9.41 0.97
C GLU A 23 -2.99 8.97 1.75
N ALA A 24 -3.59 9.86 2.54
CA ALA A 24 -4.77 9.57 3.35
C ALA A 24 -6.06 9.35 2.52
N CYS A 25 -6.16 9.96 1.33
CA CYS A 25 -7.33 9.84 0.45
C CYS A 25 -7.18 8.78 -0.64
N SER A 26 -6.08 8.02 -0.65
CA SER A 26 -5.81 7.03 -1.69
C SER A 26 -6.46 5.69 -1.35
N ASP A 27 -7.61 5.40 -1.96
CA ASP A 27 -7.94 4.01 -2.29
C ASP A 27 -6.97 3.59 -3.42
N PRO A 28 -6.05 2.62 -3.19
CA PRO A 28 -5.09 2.15 -4.20
C PRO A 28 -5.75 1.68 -5.49
N ILE A 29 -7.03 1.31 -5.43
CA ILE A 29 -7.82 0.78 -6.54
C ILE A 29 -8.72 1.85 -7.16
N ALA A 30 -9.17 2.84 -6.40
CA ALA A 30 -10.08 3.90 -6.86
C ALA A 30 -9.70 5.32 -6.35
N PRO A 31 -8.64 5.95 -6.88
CA PRO A 31 -8.14 7.24 -6.41
C PRO A 31 -8.96 8.43 -6.96
N LYS A 32 -10.29 8.32 -6.99
CA LYS A 32 -11.18 9.37 -7.50
C LYS A 32 -10.92 10.68 -6.77
N THR A 33 -10.73 10.61 -5.45
CA THR A 33 -10.45 11.77 -4.58
C THR A 33 -9.16 12.50 -4.98
N LEU A 34 -8.10 11.77 -5.36
CA LEU A 34 -6.82 12.35 -5.77
C LEU A 34 -6.90 12.96 -7.18
N ALA A 35 -7.65 12.34 -8.09
CA ALA A 35 -7.92 12.90 -9.41
C ALA A 35 -8.72 14.21 -9.31
N TYR A 36 -9.70 14.28 -8.40
CA TYR A 36 -10.44 15.51 -8.13
C TYR A 36 -9.53 16.61 -7.56
N LEU A 37 -8.67 16.27 -6.60
CA LEU A 37 -7.72 17.20 -5.99
C LEU A 37 -6.72 17.75 -7.02
N ALA A 38 -6.18 16.88 -7.87
CA ALA A 38 -5.26 17.25 -8.95
C ALA A 38 -5.90 18.18 -9.99
N ASN A 39 -7.23 18.12 -10.17
CA ASN A 39 -7.96 18.95 -11.11
C ASN A 39 -8.30 20.35 -10.57
N THR A 40 -8.05 20.63 -9.29
CA THR A 40 -8.37 21.93 -8.68
C THR A 40 -7.39 23.04 -9.05
N SER A 41 -6.13 22.71 -9.42
CA SER A 41 -5.14 23.69 -9.87
C SER A 41 -4.00 23.04 -10.66
N ARG A 42 -3.55 23.70 -11.74
CA ARG A 42 -2.37 23.28 -12.51
C ARG A 42 -1.09 23.23 -11.66
N GLN A 43 -0.97 24.07 -10.64
CA GLN A 43 0.20 24.08 -9.76
C GLN A 43 0.20 22.88 -8.81
N ILE A 44 -0.98 22.53 -8.26
CA ILE A 44 -1.17 21.32 -7.45
C ILE A 44 -0.90 20.07 -8.30
N LEU A 45 -1.39 20.04 -9.55
CA LEU A 45 -1.11 18.95 -10.48
C LEU A 45 0.40 18.76 -10.71
N THR A 46 1.16 19.84 -10.92
CA THR A 46 2.62 19.75 -11.12
C THR A 46 3.32 19.16 -9.90
N VAL A 47 2.93 19.59 -8.70
CA VAL A 47 3.51 19.09 -7.43
C VAL A 47 3.15 17.62 -7.18
N LEU A 48 1.90 17.23 -7.45
CA LEU A 48 1.41 15.88 -7.18
C LEU A 48 1.74 14.88 -8.32
N ARG A 49 2.19 15.34 -9.49
CA ARG A 49 2.41 14.49 -10.67
C ARG A 49 3.33 13.28 -10.42
N PRO A 50 4.48 13.41 -9.72
CA PRO A 50 5.34 12.27 -9.43
C PRO A 50 4.62 11.23 -8.55
N LYS A 51 3.94 11.67 -7.49
CA LYS A 51 3.19 10.78 -6.59
C LYS A 51 2.01 10.11 -7.28
N LEU A 52 1.32 10.84 -8.18
CA LEU A 52 0.26 10.30 -9.02
C LEU A 52 0.75 9.18 -9.94
N ASN A 53 1.93 9.33 -10.54
CA ASN A 53 2.53 8.29 -11.36
C ASN A 53 2.92 7.07 -10.51
N GLU A 54 3.56 7.29 -9.35
CA GLU A 54 3.92 6.23 -8.41
C GLU A 54 2.68 5.42 -7.96
N LEU A 55 1.59 6.10 -7.63
CA LEU A 55 0.32 5.47 -7.26
C LEU A 55 -0.30 4.70 -8.43
N ARG A 56 -0.20 5.23 -9.64
CA ARG A 56 -0.71 4.56 -10.85
C ARG A 56 0.06 3.27 -11.12
N ASP A 57 1.38 3.32 -10.98
CA ASP A 57 2.25 2.17 -11.23
C ASP A 57 2.04 1.10 -10.14
N PHE A 58 1.98 1.51 -8.88
CA PHE A 58 1.59 0.63 -7.77
C PHE A 58 0.23 -0.05 -7.98
N ARG A 59 -0.76 0.67 -8.51
CA ARG A 59 -2.07 0.09 -8.84
C ARG A 59 -1.99 -0.96 -9.95
N ALA A 60 -1.12 -0.76 -10.94
CA ALA A 60 -0.92 -1.76 -11.99
C ALA A 60 -0.34 -3.05 -11.41
N GLU A 61 0.63 -2.92 -10.50
CA GLU A 61 1.22 -4.03 -9.75
C GLU A 61 0.18 -4.73 -8.86
N LEU A 62 -0.64 -3.99 -8.11
CA LEU A 62 -1.72 -4.55 -7.29
C LEU A 62 -2.75 -5.32 -8.12
N ARG A 63 -3.10 -4.80 -9.31
CA ARG A 63 -4.02 -5.49 -10.21
C ARG A 63 -3.44 -6.81 -10.73
N ALA A 64 -2.13 -6.84 -10.99
CA ALA A 64 -1.45 -8.07 -11.37
C ALA A 64 -1.45 -9.07 -10.20
N LEU A 65 -1.12 -8.63 -8.98
CA LEU A 65 -1.09 -9.44 -7.77
C LEU A 65 -2.46 -10.05 -7.42
N CYS A 66 -3.52 -9.24 -7.45
CA CYS A 66 -4.85 -9.69 -7.08
C CYS A 66 -5.50 -10.58 -8.16
N ASN A 67 -5.13 -10.40 -9.44
CA ASN A 67 -5.83 -10.94 -10.60
C ASN A 67 -7.37 -10.70 -10.53
N LYS A 68 -8.16 -11.04 -11.55
CA LYS A 68 -9.62 -10.78 -11.49
C LYS A 68 -10.38 -11.58 -10.41
N GLU A 69 -9.74 -12.57 -9.78
CA GLU A 69 -10.41 -13.54 -8.90
C GLU A 69 -10.51 -13.10 -7.44
N PHE A 70 -9.61 -12.24 -6.96
CA PHE A 70 -9.61 -11.76 -5.58
C PHE A 70 -10.86 -10.94 -5.23
N TYR A 71 -11.49 -10.28 -6.21
CA TYR A 71 -12.71 -9.48 -6.02
C TYR A 71 -14.01 -10.28 -6.14
N ARG A 72 -13.95 -11.62 -6.29
CA ARG A 72 -15.18 -12.42 -6.42
C ARG A 72 -16.01 -12.54 -5.15
N THR A 73 -15.53 -12.06 -4.00
CA THR A 73 -16.27 -12.20 -2.75
C THR A 73 -16.45 -10.85 -2.05
N HIS A 74 -17.57 -10.20 -2.37
CA HIS A 74 -18.35 -9.28 -1.52
C HIS A 74 -17.82 -7.88 -1.18
N ALA A 75 -16.57 -7.52 -1.47
CA ALA A 75 -16.07 -6.18 -1.14
C ALA A 75 -16.21 -5.20 -2.33
N SER A 76 -17.00 -4.14 -2.15
CA SER A 76 -17.12 -3.04 -3.12
C SER A 76 -15.93 -2.06 -3.05
N SER A 77 -15.14 -2.14 -1.97
CA SER A 77 -13.93 -1.35 -1.69
C SER A 77 -12.97 -2.14 -0.79
N LEU A 78 -11.67 -1.82 -0.83
CA LEU A 78 -10.67 -2.39 0.10
C LEU A 78 -11.01 -2.09 1.57
N ALA A 79 -11.75 -1.02 1.84
CA ALA A 79 -12.19 -0.66 3.19
C ALA A 79 -13.06 -1.74 3.87
N GLU A 80 -13.70 -2.62 3.08
CA GLU A 80 -14.59 -3.68 3.56
C GLU A 80 -13.88 -5.04 3.69
N VAL A 81 -12.62 -5.13 3.25
CA VAL A 81 -11.88 -6.39 3.22
C VAL A 81 -11.43 -6.77 4.64
N GLU A 82 -11.94 -7.90 5.12
CA GLU A 82 -11.60 -8.45 6.45
C GLU A 82 -10.56 -9.57 6.38
N MET A 83 -10.45 -10.25 5.23
CA MET A 83 -9.56 -11.40 5.04
C MET A 83 -8.86 -11.34 3.70
N LEU A 84 -7.55 -11.56 3.73
CA LEU A 84 -6.71 -11.75 2.55
C LEU A 84 -6.01 -13.10 2.61
N ALA A 85 -6.02 -13.85 1.51
CA ALA A 85 -5.39 -15.16 1.44
C ALA A 85 -4.75 -15.40 0.07
N TRP A 86 -3.48 -15.79 0.08
CA TRP A 86 -2.72 -16.31 -1.06
C TRP A 86 -2.17 -17.71 -0.80
N ASP A 87 -2.74 -18.43 0.18
CA ASP A 87 -2.25 -19.76 0.56
C ASP A 87 -2.08 -20.68 -0.66
N GLY A 88 -0.94 -21.36 -0.74
CA GLY A 88 -0.58 -22.27 -1.83
C GLY A 88 -0.21 -21.60 -3.16
N ARG A 89 -0.10 -20.26 -3.22
CA ARG A 89 0.37 -19.55 -4.41
C ARG A 89 1.83 -19.14 -4.26
N PHE A 90 2.66 -19.50 -5.23
CA PHE A 90 4.01 -18.95 -5.32
C PHE A 90 3.93 -17.43 -5.46
N LEU A 91 4.58 -16.71 -4.54
CA LEU A 91 4.71 -15.25 -4.61
C LEU A 91 6.17 -14.90 -4.92
N ALA A 92 6.40 -14.26 -6.06
CA ALA A 92 7.69 -13.69 -6.39
C ALA A 92 8.04 -12.53 -5.44
N LEU A 93 9.33 -12.21 -5.30
CA LEU A 93 9.79 -11.12 -4.42
C LEU A 93 9.11 -9.76 -4.74
N THR A 94 8.87 -9.50 -6.02
CA THR A 94 8.15 -8.31 -6.48
C THR A 94 6.70 -8.28 -5.97
N GLU A 95 6.01 -9.41 -6.00
CA GLU A 95 4.64 -9.58 -5.52
C GLU A 95 4.56 -9.41 -4.00
N VAL A 96 5.52 -9.98 -3.26
CA VAL A 96 5.64 -9.82 -1.81
C VAL A 96 5.87 -8.36 -1.42
N THR A 97 6.69 -7.64 -2.18
CA THR A 97 6.94 -6.21 -1.96
C THR A 97 5.66 -5.38 -2.15
N VAL A 98 4.89 -5.69 -3.20
CA VAL A 98 3.60 -5.04 -3.48
C VAL A 98 2.58 -5.35 -2.38
N LEU A 99 2.55 -6.60 -1.91
CA LEU A 99 1.72 -7.01 -0.77
C LEU A 99 2.10 -6.23 0.49
N GLY A 100 3.38 -6.07 0.79
CA GLY A 100 3.86 -5.29 1.93
C GLY A 100 3.34 -3.85 1.89
N ARG A 101 3.46 -3.19 0.73
CA ARG A 101 2.93 -1.82 0.52
C ARG A 101 1.41 -1.76 0.67
N LEU A 102 0.67 -2.78 0.21
CA LEU A 102 -0.78 -2.85 0.38
C LEU A 102 -1.17 -2.94 1.85
N LEU A 103 -0.53 -3.86 2.58
CA LEU A 103 -0.76 -4.05 4.02
C LEU A 103 -0.35 -2.79 4.80
N GLY A 104 0.70 -2.10 4.36
CA GLY A 104 1.16 -0.82 4.92
C GLY A 104 0.22 0.36 4.69
N SER A 105 -0.70 0.23 3.73
CA SER A 105 -1.60 1.32 3.35
C SER A 105 -2.79 1.45 4.29
N VAL A 106 -3.39 2.64 4.31
CA VAL A 106 -4.65 2.90 5.03
C VAL A 106 -5.88 2.26 4.37
N ALA A 107 -5.70 1.52 3.28
CA ALA A 107 -6.80 0.98 2.47
C ALA A 107 -7.49 -0.23 3.11
N LEU A 108 -6.88 -0.85 4.12
CA LEU A 108 -7.33 -2.10 4.75
C LEU A 108 -7.67 -1.94 6.24
N PRO A 109 -8.53 -0.97 6.64
CA PRO A 109 -8.81 -0.66 8.05
C PRO A 109 -9.54 -1.78 8.81
N ARG A 110 -10.07 -2.78 8.10
CA ARG A 110 -10.83 -3.90 8.69
C ARG A 110 -10.12 -5.25 8.57
N LEU A 111 -8.91 -5.28 8.00
CA LEU A 111 -8.19 -6.53 7.81
C LEU A 111 -7.92 -7.18 9.16
N CYS A 112 -8.49 -8.37 9.37
CA CYS A 112 -8.31 -9.14 10.60
C CYS A 112 -7.72 -10.53 10.35
N SER A 113 -7.62 -10.98 9.10
CA SER A 113 -7.00 -12.27 8.76
C SER A 113 -6.10 -12.17 7.52
N LEU A 114 -4.88 -12.71 7.61
CA LEU A 114 -3.92 -12.80 6.52
C LEU A 114 -3.38 -14.23 6.38
N GLY A 115 -3.59 -14.85 5.21
CA GLY A 115 -3.09 -16.17 4.85
C GLY A 115 -2.01 -16.09 3.77
N LEU A 116 -0.80 -16.54 4.09
CA LEU A 116 0.35 -16.64 3.20
C LEU A 116 1.05 -18.00 3.36
N ALA A 117 0.33 -19.05 3.74
CA ALA A 117 0.93 -20.36 3.89
C ALA A 117 1.34 -20.95 2.54
N SER A 118 2.44 -21.70 2.51
CA SER A 118 2.94 -22.36 1.31
C SER A 118 3.18 -21.41 0.12
N THR A 119 3.55 -20.15 0.36
CA THR A 119 3.80 -19.17 -0.72
C THR A 119 5.25 -19.11 -1.17
N GLN A 120 6.11 -19.99 -0.63
CA GLN A 120 7.57 -19.94 -0.77
C GLN A 120 8.17 -18.62 -0.27
N LEU A 121 7.57 -18.02 0.76
CA LEU A 121 8.10 -16.80 1.35
C LEU A 121 9.48 -17.08 1.98
N SER A 122 10.52 -16.53 1.38
CA SER A 122 11.89 -16.60 1.89
C SER A 122 12.14 -15.58 3.00
N GLY A 123 13.28 -15.66 3.68
CA GLY A 123 13.68 -14.62 4.65
C GLY A 123 13.80 -13.24 4.02
N GLU A 124 14.38 -13.14 2.83
CA GLU A 124 14.43 -11.91 2.04
C GLU A 124 13.01 -11.40 1.70
N GLY A 125 12.13 -12.30 1.26
CA GLY A 125 10.73 -11.97 1.00
C GLY A 125 10.03 -11.44 2.25
N CYS A 126 10.25 -12.06 3.41
CA CYS A 126 9.67 -11.59 4.67
C CYS A 126 10.19 -10.21 5.07
N VAL A 127 11.49 -9.94 4.87
CA VAL A 127 12.07 -8.60 5.09
C VAL A 127 11.44 -7.57 4.14
N ALA A 128 11.28 -7.90 2.86
CA ALA A 128 10.62 -7.03 1.88
C ALA A 128 9.14 -6.78 2.22
N LEU A 129 8.43 -7.80 2.70
CA LEU A 129 7.04 -7.68 3.16
C LEU A 129 6.93 -6.64 4.28
N VAL A 130 7.81 -6.72 5.29
CA VAL A 130 7.75 -5.82 6.45
C VAL A 130 8.26 -4.42 6.16
N GLN A 131 9.18 -4.24 5.21
CA GLN A 131 9.62 -2.92 4.76
C GLN A 131 8.48 -2.09 4.17
N GLY A 132 7.48 -2.75 3.57
CA GLY A 132 6.29 -2.09 3.05
C GLY A 132 5.26 -1.74 4.13
N LEU A 133 5.37 -2.27 5.36
CA LEU A 133 4.41 -2.03 6.43
C LEU A 133 4.60 -0.64 7.04
N GLY A 134 3.49 0.05 7.25
CA GLY A 134 3.43 1.24 8.09
C GLY A 134 3.35 0.87 9.57
N LYS A 135 3.67 1.82 10.44
CA LYS A 135 3.46 1.65 11.89
C LYS A 135 1.99 1.35 12.18
N GLY A 136 1.72 0.32 12.99
CA GLY A 136 0.36 -0.08 13.33
C GLY A 136 -0.45 -0.70 12.18
N SER A 137 0.13 -0.96 11.00
CA SER A 137 -0.58 -1.52 9.84
C SER A 137 -1.21 -2.89 10.09
N LEU A 138 -0.70 -3.64 11.08
CA LEU A 138 -1.21 -4.96 11.46
C LEU A 138 -1.98 -4.95 12.79
N ALA A 139 -2.30 -3.78 13.34
CA ALA A 139 -2.92 -3.65 14.66
C ALA A 139 -4.32 -4.30 14.76
N THR A 140 -5.03 -4.44 13.65
CA THR A 140 -6.35 -5.08 13.57
C THR A 140 -6.28 -6.59 13.29
N LEU A 141 -5.08 -7.11 12.99
CA LEU A 141 -4.88 -8.50 12.61
C LEU A 141 -5.08 -9.43 13.80
N LYS A 142 -5.99 -10.39 13.64
CA LYS A 142 -6.34 -11.43 14.64
C LYS A 142 -5.85 -12.81 14.20
N GLY A 143 -5.75 -13.04 12.90
CA GLY A 143 -5.29 -14.28 12.30
C GLY A 143 -4.15 -14.02 11.32
N LEU A 144 -3.07 -14.78 11.48
CA LEU A 144 -1.93 -14.78 10.56
C LEU A 144 -1.50 -16.23 10.32
N ASN A 145 -1.45 -16.64 9.06
CA ASN A 145 -0.92 -17.94 8.66
C ASN A 145 0.31 -17.76 7.76
N LEU A 146 1.47 -18.16 8.26
CA LEU A 146 2.75 -18.16 7.53
C LEU A 146 3.33 -19.58 7.38
N GLY A 147 2.51 -20.62 7.59
CA GLY A 147 2.95 -22.02 7.55
C GLY A 147 3.60 -22.42 6.22
N ASP A 148 4.43 -23.46 6.23
CA ASP A 148 5.05 -24.03 5.03
C ASP A 148 5.83 -23.01 4.17
N ASN A 149 6.52 -22.07 4.81
CA ASN A 149 7.41 -21.10 4.18
C ASN A 149 8.87 -21.26 4.61
N GLN A 150 9.78 -20.51 3.98
CA GLN A 150 11.23 -20.59 4.16
C GLN A 150 11.79 -19.27 4.73
N ILE A 151 11.11 -18.71 5.74
CA ILE A 151 11.37 -17.37 6.28
C ILE A 151 12.71 -17.29 7.02
N GLY A 152 13.11 -18.33 7.74
CA GLY A 152 14.32 -18.34 8.56
C GLY A 152 14.33 -17.29 9.68
N ASP A 153 15.42 -17.26 10.45
CA ASP A 153 15.52 -16.46 11.68
C ASP A 153 15.50 -14.94 11.42
N GLU A 154 16.18 -14.49 10.37
CA GLU A 154 16.26 -13.06 10.05
C GLU A 154 14.91 -12.49 9.61
N GLY A 155 14.19 -13.22 8.76
CA GLY A 155 12.84 -12.84 8.35
C GLY A 155 11.87 -12.79 9.54
N MET A 156 11.93 -13.79 10.44
CA MET A 156 11.07 -13.83 11.63
C MET A 156 11.40 -12.71 12.63
N LYS A 157 12.68 -12.34 12.79
CA LYS A 157 13.08 -11.18 13.61
C LYS A 157 12.50 -9.88 13.04
N ALA A 158 12.59 -9.68 11.73
CA ALA A 158 12.04 -8.51 11.07
C ALA A 158 10.51 -8.44 11.23
N PHE A 159 9.83 -9.57 11.07
CA PHE A 159 8.38 -9.69 11.26
C PHE A 159 7.93 -9.42 12.70
N SER A 160 8.63 -10.00 13.68
CA SER A 160 8.36 -9.73 15.10
C SER A 160 8.52 -8.25 15.44
N GLY A 161 9.52 -7.58 14.87
CA GLY A 161 9.71 -6.14 15.04
C GLY A 161 8.52 -5.33 14.52
N ALA A 162 8.03 -5.67 13.32
CA ALA A 162 6.88 -5.00 12.71
C ALA A 162 5.57 -5.19 13.48
N LEU A 163 5.34 -6.36 14.09
CA LEU A 163 4.17 -6.59 14.94
C LEU A 163 4.22 -5.80 16.27
N SER A 164 5.41 -5.40 16.71
CA SER A 164 5.62 -4.71 17.98
C SER A 164 5.62 -3.17 17.88
N SER A 165 5.52 -2.61 16.67
CA SER A 165 5.63 -1.16 16.41
C SER A 165 4.30 -0.45 16.27
#